data_AF-A0A1Y2CDT0-F1
#
_entry.id   AF-A0A1Y2CDT0-F1
#
_cell.length_a   1.000
_cell.length_b   1.000
_cell.length_c   1.000
_cell.angle_alpha   90.00
_cell.angle_beta   90.00
_cell.angle_gamma   90.00
#
_symmetry.space_group_name_H-M   'P 1'
#
loop_
_entity.id
_entity.type
_entity.pdbx_description
1 polymer ?
#
loop_
_entity_poly.entity_id
_entity_poly.type
_entity_poly.pdbx_seq_one_letter_code
_entity_poly.pdbx_strand_id
1 'polypeptide(L)'
;MTIVTKFGGTSVGSAERMLQVASIIENLNKNDKTIVVLSAMSSYIKAEGTTSMLLEAADDILLPNSTLYLDIVSKIEANHLKAIAEGVKNADIKASAEKDVSEACEKLRSFMSAAEIIDEISPRSRDIIISVGERLSARIFTAVLQDRGLKASYVNLDHLVL
;
A
#
# COMPACT_ATOMS: atom_id res chain seq x y z
N MET A 1 28.35 -0.33 -0.29
CA MET A 1 27.72 0.98 -0.04
C MET A 1 26.24 0.76 0.29
N THR A 2 25.53 1.77 0.79
CA THR A 2 24.06 1.71 0.96
C THR A 2 23.43 2.63 -0.06
N ILE A 3 22.48 2.13 -0.85
CA ILE A 3 21.75 2.90 -1.85
C ILE A 3 20.30 3.04 -1.41
N VAL A 4 19.79 4.27 -1.42
CA VAL A 4 18.36 4.54 -1.20
C VAL A 4 17.73 4.88 -2.54
N THR A 5 16.69 4.14 -2.93
CA THR A 5 15.94 4.36 -4.17
C THR A 5 14.47 4.63 -3.85
N LYS A 6 13.85 5.55 -4.62
CA LYS A 6 12.46 5.92 -4.43
C LYS A 6 11.66 5.70 -5.70
N PHE A 7 10.50 5.04 -5.58
CA PHE A 7 9.58 4.82 -6.70
C PHE A 7 8.23 5.51 -6.43
N GLY A 8 7.70 6.19 -7.45
CA GLY A 8 6.41 6.87 -7.39
C GLY A 8 5.24 5.90 -7.55
N GLY A 9 4.02 6.38 -7.27
CA GLY A 9 2.83 5.53 -7.31
C GLY A 9 2.54 4.94 -8.68
N THR A 10 2.85 5.67 -9.75
CA THR A 10 2.77 5.14 -11.12
C THR A 10 3.75 3.98 -11.29
N SER A 11 4.99 4.09 -10.84
CA SER A 11 6.02 3.04 -10.93
C SER A 11 5.65 1.75 -10.20
N VAL A 12 4.72 1.78 -9.25
CA VAL A 12 4.23 0.60 -8.53
C VAL A 12 2.72 0.38 -8.70
N GLY A 13 2.13 0.98 -9.75
CA GLY A 13 0.69 0.99 -9.96
C GLY A 13 0.06 -0.32 -10.42
N SER A 14 0.87 -1.29 -10.85
CA SER A 14 0.42 -2.60 -11.34
C SER A 14 1.49 -3.65 -11.06
N ALA A 15 1.10 -4.93 -11.11
CA ALA A 15 2.02 -6.05 -10.97
C ALA A 15 3.17 -5.99 -11.99
N GLU A 16 2.87 -5.71 -13.25
CA GLU A 16 3.88 -5.56 -14.31
C GLU A 16 4.95 -4.52 -13.94
N ARG A 17 4.52 -3.34 -13.47
CA ARG A 17 5.46 -2.28 -13.08
C ARG A 17 6.23 -2.63 -11.82
N MET A 18 5.59 -3.27 -10.84
CA MET A 18 6.30 -3.79 -9.67
C MET A 18 7.39 -4.81 -10.08
N LEU A 19 7.12 -5.69 -11.04
CA LEU A 19 8.12 -6.64 -11.56
C LEU A 19 9.29 -5.93 -12.29
N GLN A 20 9.01 -4.84 -13.00
CA GLN A 20 10.05 -4.01 -13.61
C GLN A 20 10.93 -3.35 -12.53
N VAL A 21 10.30 -2.76 -11.51
CA VAL A 21 11.01 -2.16 -10.38
C VAL A 21 11.83 -3.22 -9.62
N ALA A 22 11.29 -4.40 -9.38
CA ALA A 22 12.00 -5.51 -8.74
C ALA A 22 13.27 -5.90 -9.53
N SER A 23 13.22 -5.87 -10.86
CA SER A 23 14.38 -6.14 -11.72
C SER A 23 15.47 -5.07 -11.61
N ILE A 24 15.08 -3.80 -11.38
CA ILE A 24 16.03 -2.72 -11.08
C ILE A 24 16.70 -2.99 -9.74
N ILE A 25 15.92 -3.30 -8.70
CA ILE A 25 16.41 -3.58 -7.35
C ILE A 25 17.35 -4.79 -7.32
N GLU A 26 17.02 -5.87 -8.02
CA GLU A 26 17.88 -7.05 -8.15
C GLU A 26 19.28 -6.72 -8.66
N ASN A 27 19.37 -5.83 -9.65
CA ASN A 27 20.66 -5.44 -10.20
C ASN A 27 21.45 -4.53 -9.26
N LEU A 28 20.79 -3.62 -8.55
CA LEU A 28 21.42 -2.77 -7.54
C LEU A 28 21.92 -3.59 -6.34
N ASN A 29 21.13 -4.58 -5.90
CA ASN A 29 21.40 -5.37 -4.71
C ASN A 29 22.55 -6.39 -4.88
N LYS A 30 23.09 -6.56 -6.09
CA LYS A 30 24.28 -7.40 -6.34
C LYS A 30 25.55 -6.83 -5.69
N ASN A 31 25.65 -5.51 -5.60
CA ASN A 31 26.86 -4.83 -5.14
C ASN A 31 26.65 -4.07 -3.82
N ASP A 32 25.42 -3.65 -3.53
CA ASP A 32 25.13 -2.71 -2.46
C ASP A 32 23.88 -3.10 -1.67
N LYS A 33 23.83 -2.72 -0.39
CA LYS A 33 22.59 -2.83 0.39
C LYS A 33 21.60 -1.79 -0.12
N THR A 34 20.41 -2.22 -0.53
CA THR A 34 19.41 -1.34 -1.12
C THR A 34 18.23 -1.10 -0.18
N ILE A 35 17.91 0.17 0.08
CA ILE A 35 16.68 0.61 0.75
C ILE A 35 15.72 1.12 -0.32
N VAL A 36 14.48 0.65 -0.29
CA VAL A 36 13.45 1.02 -1.26
C VAL A 36 12.35 1.81 -0.55
N VAL A 37 12.08 3.02 -1.06
CA VAL A 37 11.01 3.90 -0.57
C VAL A 37 9.91 3.95 -1.63
N LEU A 38 8.68 3.65 -1.23
CA LEU A 38 7.54 3.55 -2.14
C LEU A 38 6.45 4.54 -1.77
N SER A 39 5.83 5.13 -2.80
CA SER A 39 4.53 5.79 -2.66
C SER A 39 3.39 4.77 -2.74
N ALA A 40 2.16 5.19 -2.41
CA ALA A 40 0.96 4.37 -2.62
C ALA A 40 0.74 4.06 -4.10
N MET A 41 0.05 2.95 -4.40
CA MET A 41 -0.22 2.52 -5.78
C MET A 41 -1.08 3.54 -6.53
N SER A 42 -0.70 3.88 -7.77
CA SER A 42 -1.47 4.76 -8.66
C SER A 42 -1.50 4.20 -10.08
N SER A 43 -2.67 4.25 -10.73
CA SER A 43 -2.78 4.03 -12.18
C SER A 43 -2.03 5.13 -12.94
N TYR A 44 -2.14 5.14 -14.28
CA TYR A 44 -1.63 6.25 -15.09
C TYR A 44 -2.30 7.60 -14.75
N ILE A 45 -3.47 7.56 -14.10
CA ILE A 45 -4.23 8.73 -13.67
C ILE A 45 -4.07 8.88 -12.16
N LYS A 46 -3.40 9.96 -11.73
CA LYS A 46 -3.12 10.23 -10.30
C LYS A 46 -4.40 10.37 -9.46
N ALA A 47 -5.48 10.86 -10.06
CA ALA A 47 -6.79 10.97 -9.41
C ALA A 47 -7.40 9.60 -9.05
N GLU A 48 -7.00 8.53 -9.75
CA GLU A 48 -7.43 7.15 -9.46
C GLU A 48 -6.46 6.43 -8.52
N GLY A 49 -5.45 7.13 -8.00
CA GLY A 49 -4.47 6.57 -7.10
C GLY A 49 -5.05 6.29 -5.71
N THR A 50 -4.44 5.33 -5.03
CA THR A 50 -4.85 4.88 -3.69
C THR A 50 -4.88 6.04 -2.68
N THR A 51 -3.90 6.96 -2.75
CA THR A 51 -3.90 8.17 -1.91
C THR A 51 -5.13 9.04 -2.15
N SER A 52 -5.51 9.26 -3.42
CA SER A 52 -6.68 10.07 -3.79
C SER A 52 -7.97 9.41 -3.32
N MET A 53 -8.08 8.10 -3.46
CA MET A 53 -9.20 7.31 -2.94
C MET A 53 -9.30 7.39 -1.41
N LEU A 54 -8.18 7.29 -0.69
CA LEU A 54 -8.17 7.40 0.78
C LEU A 54 -8.55 8.80 1.26
N LEU A 55 -8.20 9.84 0.51
CA LEU A 55 -8.63 11.22 0.78
C LEU A 55 -10.14 11.36 0.61
N GLU A 56 -10.69 10.85 -0.49
CA GLU A 56 -12.14 10.83 -0.74
C GLU A 56 -12.88 10.07 0.35
N ALA A 57 -12.39 8.89 0.74
CA ALA A 57 -12.97 8.11 1.82
C ALA A 57 -12.90 8.82 3.18
N ALA A 58 -11.83 9.58 3.45
CA ALA A 58 -11.72 10.37 4.68
C ALA A 58 -12.72 11.53 4.71
N ASP A 59 -12.96 12.18 3.57
CA ASP A 59 -13.92 13.28 3.47
C ASP A 59 -15.38 12.77 3.50
N ASP A 60 -15.62 11.53 3.05
CA ASP A 60 -16.93 10.87 3.01
C ASP A 60 -17.48 10.48 4.38
N ILE A 61 -16.62 10.13 5.36
CA ILE A 61 -17.03 9.65 6.69
C ILE A 61 -17.98 10.60 7.42
N LEU A 62 -17.83 11.92 7.21
CA LEU A 62 -18.63 12.94 7.89
C LEU A 62 -19.92 13.28 7.13
N LEU A 63 -20.19 12.61 6.00
CA LEU A 63 -21.41 12.82 5.23
C LEU A 63 -22.56 11.98 5.82
N PRO A 64 -23.72 12.59 6.12
CA PRO A 64 -24.84 11.87 6.73
C PRO A 64 -25.31 10.68 5.90
N ASN A 65 -25.36 9.49 6.51
CA ASN A 65 -25.78 8.22 5.90
C ASN A 65 -24.92 7.75 4.71
N SER A 66 -23.68 8.24 4.58
CA SER A 66 -22.78 7.74 3.53
C SER A 66 -22.09 6.45 3.95
N THR A 67 -22.02 5.50 3.03
CA THR A 67 -21.23 4.27 3.17
C THR A 67 -20.16 4.16 2.09
N LEU A 68 -19.93 5.24 1.33
CA LEU A 68 -19.03 5.24 0.18
C LEU A 68 -17.59 4.95 0.61
N TYR A 69 -17.16 5.39 1.80
CA TYR A 69 -15.84 5.07 2.33
C TYR A 69 -15.60 3.55 2.43
N LEU A 70 -16.62 2.75 2.76
CA LEU A 70 -16.51 1.28 2.82
C LEU A 70 -16.34 0.67 1.42
N ASP A 71 -17.04 1.21 0.43
CA ASP A 71 -16.91 0.79 -0.97
C ASP A 71 -15.54 1.18 -1.54
N ILE A 72 -15.04 2.37 -1.20
CA ILE A 72 -13.71 2.83 -1.57
C ILE A 72 -12.65 1.91 -0.98
N VAL A 73 -12.71 1.57 0.31
CA VAL A 73 -11.76 0.64 0.93
C VAL A 73 -11.82 -0.74 0.28
N SER A 74 -13.01 -1.21 -0.09
CA SER A 74 -13.19 -2.49 -0.79
C SER A 74 -12.59 -2.47 -2.20
N LYS A 75 -12.70 -1.35 -2.91
CA LYS A 75 -12.04 -1.15 -4.21
C LYS A 75 -10.52 -1.09 -4.08
N ILE A 76 -10.00 -0.42 -3.04
CA ILE A 76 -8.57 -0.42 -2.71
C ILE A 76 -8.10 -1.86 -2.48
N GLU A 77 -8.77 -2.61 -1.61
CA GLU A 77 -8.43 -4.00 -1.31
C GLU A 77 -8.39 -4.86 -2.58
N ALA A 78 -9.44 -4.81 -3.41
CA ALA A 78 -9.51 -5.57 -4.65
C ALA A 78 -8.35 -5.26 -5.62
N ASN A 79 -7.99 -3.98 -5.76
CA ASN A 79 -6.87 -3.55 -6.61
C ASN A 79 -5.53 -4.11 -6.11
N HIS A 80 -5.34 -4.12 -4.79
CA HIS A 80 -4.11 -4.59 -4.15
C HIS A 80 -4.00 -6.13 -4.21
N LEU A 81 -5.10 -6.85 -3.95
CA LEU A 81 -5.16 -8.31 -4.11
C LEU A 81 -4.92 -8.73 -5.57
N LYS A 82 -5.46 -7.98 -6.54
CA LYS A 82 -5.17 -8.22 -7.96
C LYS A 82 -3.67 -8.08 -8.26
N ALA A 83 -3.02 -7.03 -7.76
CA ALA A 83 -1.58 -6.84 -7.97
C ALA A 83 -0.74 -7.95 -7.33
N ILE A 84 -1.12 -8.45 -6.16
CA ILE A 84 -0.50 -9.64 -5.55
C ILE A 84 -0.70 -10.86 -6.46
N ALA A 85 -1.93 -11.11 -6.90
CA ALA A 85 -2.27 -12.28 -7.68
C ALA A 85 -1.52 -12.37 -9.02
N GLU A 86 -1.25 -11.22 -9.64
CA GLU A 86 -0.50 -11.09 -10.89
C GLU A 86 1.03 -11.01 -10.68
N GLY A 87 1.48 -10.51 -9.52
CA GLY A 87 2.88 -10.19 -9.24
C GLY A 87 3.65 -11.23 -8.44
N VAL A 88 2.97 -12.14 -7.72
CA VAL A 88 3.57 -13.13 -6.81
C VAL A 88 3.15 -14.54 -7.21
N LYS A 89 4.13 -15.41 -7.48
CA LYS A 89 3.87 -16.78 -7.98
C LYS A 89 3.88 -17.84 -6.88
N ASN A 90 4.76 -17.70 -5.89
CA ASN A 90 4.86 -18.61 -4.76
C ASN A 90 3.59 -18.55 -3.91
N ALA A 91 2.95 -19.70 -3.70
CA ALA A 91 1.66 -19.79 -3.02
C ALA A 91 1.69 -19.31 -1.57
N ASP A 92 2.76 -19.61 -0.82
CA ASP A 92 2.87 -19.25 0.60
C ASP A 92 3.11 -17.75 0.77
N ILE A 93 4.00 -17.18 -0.05
CA ILE A 93 4.27 -15.73 -0.06
C ILE A 93 3.03 -14.97 -0.48
N LYS A 94 2.33 -15.47 -1.51
CA LYS A 94 1.08 -14.89 -1.99
C LYS A 94 0.01 -14.89 -0.90
N ALA A 95 -0.26 -16.04 -0.27
CA ALA A 95 -1.27 -16.15 0.79
C ALA A 95 -0.94 -15.24 1.98
N SER A 96 0.34 -15.14 2.36
CA SER A 96 0.77 -14.21 3.42
C SER A 96 0.52 -12.76 3.05
N ALA A 97 0.85 -12.35 1.82
CA ALA A 97 0.65 -10.98 1.36
C ALA A 97 -0.83 -10.60 1.22
N GLU A 98 -1.66 -11.53 0.71
CA GLU A 98 -3.11 -11.34 0.62
C GLU A 98 -3.72 -11.16 2.02
N LYS A 99 -3.33 -12.01 2.98
CA LYS A 99 -3.75 -11.88 4.38
C LYS A 99 -3.36 -10.53 4.97
N ASP A 100 -2.11 -10.11 4.80
CA ASP A 100 -1.64 -8.83 5.35
C ASP A 100 -2.41 -7.62 4.77
N VAL A 101 -2.75 -7.67 3.47
CA VAL A 101 -3.56 -6.63 2.81
C VAL A 101 -4.99 -6.62 3.36
N SER A 102 -5.64 -7.78 3.45
CA SER A 102 -7.00 -7.87 3.98
C SER A 102 -7.07 -7.42 5.43
N GLU A 103 -6.14 -7.83 6.30
CA GLU A 103 -6.09 -7.37 7.69
C GLU A 103 -5.88 -5.85 7.81
N ALA A 104 -5.06 -5.26 6.94
CA ALA A 104 -4.85 -3.81 6.92
C ALA A 104 -6.12 -3.06 6.47
N CYS A 105 -6.84 -3.58 5.47
CA CYS A 105 -8.10 -3.02 5.01
C CYS A 105 -9.22 -3.18 6.06
N GLU A 106 -9.31 -4.31 6.76
CA GLU A 106 -10.26 -4.50 7.87
C GLU A 106 -10.01 -3.53 9.03
N LYS A 107 -8.73 -3.33 9.40
CA LYS A 107 -8.35 -2.33 10.42
C LYS A 107 -8.72 -0.92 9.98
N LEU A 108 -8.51 -0.59 8.70
CA LEU A 108 -8.91 0.70 8.15
C LEU A 108 -10.43 0.89 8.21
N ARG A 109 -11.23 -0.10 7.78
CA ARG A 109 -12.71 -0.03 7.90
C ARG A 109 -13.13 0.21 9.34
N SER A 110 -12.59 -0.58 10.28
CA SER A 110 -12.91 -0.45 11.71
C SER A 110 -12.56 0.93 12.27
N PHE A 111 -11.41 1.47 11.84
CA PHE A 111 -10.98 2.82 12.22
C PHE A 111 -11.92 3.90 11.68
N MET A 112 -12.32 3.79 10.41
CA MET A 112 -13.21 4.76 9.76
C MET A 112 -14.63 4.70 10.34
N SER A 113 -15.17 3.52 10.61
CA SER A 113 -16.47 3.38 11.28
C SER A 113 -16.45 3.92 12.72
N ALA A 114 -15.33 3.79 13.44
CA ALA A 114 -15.19 4.44 14.74
C ALA A 114 -15.18 5.97 14.63
N ALA A 115 -14.53 6.53 13.60
CA ALA A 115 -14.53 7.96 13.34
C ALA A 115 -15.93 8.48 12.94
N GLU A 116 -16.69 7.70 12.16
CA GLU A 116 -18.09 7.98 11.82
C GLU A 116 -18.96 8.06 13.08
N ILE A 117 -18.83 7.10 14.01
CA ILE A 117 -19.60 7.08 15.26
C ILE A 117 -19.29 8.30 16.15
N ILE A 118 -18.03 8.75 16.16
CA ILE A 118 -17.60 9.92 16.92
C ILE A 118 -18.06 11.22 16.24
N ASP A 119 -18.40 11.17 14.95
CA ASP A 119 -18.72 12.32 14.10
C ASP A 119 -17.58 13.34 14.04
N GLU A 120 -16.33 12.85 14.08
CA GLU A 120 -15.13 13.70 14.04
C GLU A 120 -13.95 12.99 13.38
N ILE A 121 -13.24 13.72 12.50
CA ILE A 121 -11.92 13.32 11.98
C ILE A 121 -10.90 14.39 12.32
N SER A 122 -10.00 14.05 13.23
CA SER A 122 -8.83 14.88 13.50
C SER A 122 -7.85 14.85 12.32
N PRO A 123 -6.99 15.88 12.15
CA PRO A 123 -5.92 15.87 11.16
C PRO A 123 -5.02 14.62 11.28
N ARG A 124 -4.75 14.17 12.51
CA ARG A 124 -3.98 12.96 12.78
C ARG A 124 -4.69 11.70 12.29
N SER A 125 -6.01 11.60 12.51
CA SER A 125 -6.81 10.47 12.01
C SER A 125 -6.80 10.42 10.49
N ARG A 126 -6.88 11.59 9.85
CA ARG A 126 -6.78 11.72 8.39
C ARG A 126 -5.43 11.24 7.87
N ASP A 127 -4.33 11.63 8.51
CA ASP A 127 -2.98 11.16 8.14
C ASP A 127 -2.82 9.65 8.30
N ILE A 128 -3.40 9.06 9.36
CA ILE A 128 -3.43 7.60 9.55
C ILE A 128 -4.15 6.92 8.40
N ILE A 129 -5.33 7.40 8.00
CA ILE A 129 -6.10 6.86 6.86
C ILE A 129 -5.25 6.90 5.58
N ILE A 130 -4.68 8.05 5.26
CA ILE A 130 -3.92 8.25 4.02
C ILE A 130 -2.66 7.36 3.98
N SER A 131 -1.95 7.25 5.10
CA SER A 131 -0.70 6.47 5.21
C SER A 131 -0.87 4.97 4.91
N VAL A 132 -2.10 4.44 4.98
CA VAL A 132 -2.37 3.04 4.63
C VAL A 132 -1.96 2.76 3.18
N GLY A 133 -2.06 3.74 2.28
CA GLY A 133 -1.67 3.58 0.88
C GLY A 133 -0.22 3.17 0.68
N GLU A 134 0.75 3.87 1.30
CA GLU A 134 2.17 3.47 1.24
C GLU A 134 2.45 2.15 1.95
N ARG A 135 1.75 1.89 3.07
CA ARG A 135 1.93 0.64 3.82
C ARG A 135 1.48 -0.57 3.01
N LEU A 136 0.39 -0.47 2.27
CA LEU A 136 -0.09 -1.53 1.39
C LEU A 136 0.90 -1.75 0.24
N SER A 137 1.33 -0.69 -0.46
CA SER A 137 2.26 -0.83 -1.58
C SER A 137 3.60 -1.43 -1.16
N ALA A 138 4.11 -1.05 0.02
CA ALA A 138 5.35 -1.59 0.57
C ALA A 138 5.25 -3.09 0.92
N ARG A 139 4.11 -3.55 1.45
CA ARG A 139 3.90 -4.97 1.73
C ARG A 139 3.86 -5.81 0.46
N ILE A 140 3.09 -5.38 -0.54
CA ILE A 140 3.00 -6.08 -1.83
C ILE A 140 4.38 -6.15 -2.47
N PHE A 141 5.09 -5.03 -2.52
CA PHE A 141 6.41 -5.02 -3.15
C PHE A 141 7.43 -5.88 -2.39
N THR A 142 7.33 -5.96 -1.06
CA THR A 142 8.14 -6.90 -0.27
C THR A 142 7.89 -8.35 -0.70
N ALA A 143 6.62 -8.73 -0.87
CA ALA A 143 6.25 -10.06 -1.34
C ALA A 143 6.77 -10.34 -2.77
N VAL A 144 6.70 -9.36 -3.68
CA VAL A 144 7.27 -9.47 -5.04
C VAL A 144 8.78 -9.71 -4.99
N LEU A 145 9.51 -9.01 -4.12
CA LEU A 145 10.96 -9.22 -3.96
C LEU A 145 11.28 -10.60 -3.37
N GLN A 146 10.51 -11.05 -2.37
CA GLN A 146 10.68 -12.36 -1.76
C GLN A 146 10.39 -13.50 -2.74
N ASP A 147 9.36 -13.36 -3.59
CA ASP A 147 9.02 -14.32 -4.65
C ASP A 147 10.17 -14.50 -5.66
N ARG A 148 10.94 -13.43 -5.86
CA ARG A 148 12.13 -13.42 -6.72
C ARG A 148 13.41 -13.88 -6.00
N GLY A 149 13.29 -14.36 -4.76
CA GLY A 149 14.39 -14.91 -3.98
C GLY A 149 15.25 -13.86 -3.26
N LEU A 150 14.83 -12.59 -3.22
CA LEU A 150 15.55 -11.57 -2.47
C LEU A 150 15.17 -11.62 -0.99
N LYS A 151 16.17 -11.45 -0.13
CA LYS A 151 15.96 -11.24 1.31
C LYS A 151 15.44 -9.82 1.56
N ALA A 152 14.14 -9.63 1.37
CA ALA A 152 13.45 -8.36 1.59
C ALA A 152 12.57 -8.42 2.85
N SER A 153 12.49 -7.30 3.56
CA SER A 153 11.64 -7.11 4.73
C SER A 153 10.95 -5.75 4.69
N TYR A 154 9.66 -5.72 4.96
CA TYR A 154 8.92 -4.49 5.16
C TYR A 154 9.39 -3.80 6.45
N VAL A 155 9.57 -2.48 6.39
CA VAL A 155 9.90 -1.64 7.55
C VAL A 155 8.84 -0.55 7.64
N ASN A 156 8.16 -0.47 8.78
CA ASN A 156 7.26 0.63 9.08
C ASN A 156 8.04 1.78 9.73
N LEU A 157 7.93 2.98 9.17
CA LEU A 157 8.63 4.18 9.64
C LEU A 157 7.82 5.05 10.61
N ASP A 158 6.57 4.70 10.92
CA ASP A 158 5.67 5.49 11.80
C ASP A 158 6.27 5.83 13.17
N HIS A 159 7.24 5.04 13.64
CA HIS A 159 7.91 5.21 14.94
C HIS A 159 9.41 5.48 14.84
N LEU A 160 9.92 5.74 13.63
CA LEU A 160 11.36 5.88 13.35
C LEU A 160 11.77 7.30 12.96
N VAL A 161 10.83 8.12 12.47
CA VAL A 161 11.09 9.53 12.14
C VAL A 161 10.78 10.36 13.38
N LEU A 162 11.83 10.84 14.04
CA LEU A 162 11.79 11.81 15.15
C LEU A 162 11.60 13.23 14.65
#